data_AF-A0AAN4Z4Y2-F1
#
_entry.id   AF-A0AAN4Z4Y2-F1
#
_cell.length_a   1.000
_cell.length_b   1.000
_cell.length_c   1.000
_cell.angle_alpha   90.00
_cell.angle_beta   90.00
_cell.angle_gamma   90.00
#
_symmetry.space_group_name_H-M   'P 1'
#
loop_
_entity.id
_entity.type
_entity.pdbx_description
1 polymer ?
#
loop_
_entity_poly.entity_id
_entity_poly.type
_entity_poly.pdbx_seq_one_letter_code
_entity_poly.pdbx_strand_id
1 'polypeptide(L)'
;VMDYLLDAYLYPYLPIELDAETKKDINQKAVRLIQVADWFCKYQSPLNMWKNHPSFLAGEILFFVLCALTFCHAWRHGGRYLYVWIGIFIHALNVENLCYWIPDMDNFWQAQGILTFFGARAPLYIILGIYHMFDYTAYVMIQRLRLPWWAEGPAVGLCAVMLDFPYDIMGIKEVWWTWHDTDPNIFDRFYWVPWNSFYFHASFACSFVWILNLSRKFLVDPVYDWKKFPREFLCAFLAGTGAFWLGTIQFAVFYHPAHDFFKVHSEITSILFLAFYAVIVWSADRQSGNPGPAREGNRWWFDELACAIALEYLFFMTLVVIGQPSQIVAEGLHQPVGPCNYTQKVQTPTGLVLQKKIFLCAENYDEGYFDFKCLPGGKLKMPEDGSPLDWYAICGTDYENRAEYIVIVWGACILFGYIFYNLAAWSGETPVIPAKVYRQPRKTMSIGGKSEEKSGKKTPNPLFPAQPEKVSESTPRKRPGKSPARKAAATPSSTSSPKQLRSRSKKTD
;
A
#
# COMPACT_ATOMS: atom_id res chain seq x y z
N VAL A 1 -23.74 -29.32 18.39
CA VAL A 1 -24.45 -28.02 18.14
C VAL A 1 -25.12 -28.02 16.77
N MET A 2 -24.44 -28.39 15.67
CA MET A 2 -25.05 -28.39 14.34
C MET A 2 -26.17 -29.43 14.18
N ASP A 3 -25.97 -30.64 14.73
CA ASP A 3 -27.02 -31.69 14.72
C ASP A 3 -28.31 -31.16 15.35
N TYR A 4 -28.21 -30.49 16.50
CA TYR A 4 -29.34 -29.86 17.17
C TYR A 4 -30.03 -28.77 16.33
N LEU A 5 -29.27 -27.90 15.66
CA LEU A 5 -29.85 -26.83 14.85
C LEU A 5 -30.62 -27.37 13.64
N LEU A 6 -30.08 -28.38 12.97
CA LEU A 6 -30.72 -29.00 11.81
C LEU A 6 -31.92 -29.85 12.23
N ASP A 7 -31.84 -30.58 13.35
CA ASP A 7 -32.95 -31.34 13.94
C ASP A 7 -34.08 -30.44 14.47
N ALA A 8 -33.76 -29.26 15.02
CA ALA A 8 -34.77 -28.36 15.56
C ALA A 8 -35.43 -27.46 14.51
N TYR A 9 -34.69 -27.04 13.48
CA TYR A 9 -35.13 -25.96 12.58
C TYR A 9 -35.21 -26.32 11.10
N LEU A 10 -34.59 -27.42 10.65
CA LEU A 10 -34.60 -27.81 9.23
C LEU A 10 -35.42 -29.08 8.99
N TYR A 11 -35.03 -30.18 9.63
CA TYR A 11 -35.62 -31.51 9.35
C TYR A 11 -37.12 -31.62 9.64
N PRO A 12 -37.71 -30.97 10.67
CA PRO A 12 -39.16 -31.03 10.90
C PRO A 12 -40.02 -30.42 9.80
N TYR A 13 -39.44 -29.57 8.95
CA TYR A 13 -40.14 -28.86 7.88
C TYR A 13 -39.91 -29.48 6.49
N LEU A 14 -39.13 -30.55 6.40
CA LEU A 14 -38.95 -31.27 5.13
C LEU A 14 -40.15 -32.18 4.87
N PRO A 15 -40.68 -32.22 3.62
CA PRO A 15 -41.84 -33.05 3.27
C PRO A 15 -41.49 -34.54 3.11
N ILE A 16 -40.29 -34.97 3.52
CA ILE A 16 -39.76 -36.32 3.37
C ILE A 16 -39.11 -36.77 4.68
N GLU A 17 -39.35 -38.01 5.08
CA GLU A 17 -38.62 -38.64 6.19
C GLU A 17 -37.23 -39.05 5.70
N LEU A 18 -36.20 -38.44 6.28
CA LEU A 18 -34.81 -38.78 6.01
C LEU A 18 -34.34 -39.85 6.98
N ASP A 19 -33.69 -40.89 6.46
CA ASP A 19 -33.02 -41.90 7.28
C ASP A 19 -31.82 -41.30 8.04
N ALA A 20 -31.35 -42.03 9.06
CA ALA A 20 -30.29 -41.55 9.95
C ALA A 20 -28.94 -41.35 9.25
N GLU A 21 -28.65 -42.14 8.21
CA GLU A 21 -27.40 -42.02 7.46
C GLU A 21 -27.41 -40.77 6.56
N THR A 22 -28.53 -40.51 5.89
CA THR A 22 -28.74 -39.30 5.10
C THR A 22 -28.69 -38.04 5.96
N LYS A 23 -29.33 -38.04 7.14
CA LYS A 23 -29.23 -36.92 8.09
C LYS A 23 -27.78 -36.66 8.53
N LYS A 24 -27.01 -37.72 8.79
CA LYS A 24 -25.59 -37.60 9.17
C LYS A 24 -24.75 -37.01 8.04
N ASP A 25 -24.97 -37.43 6.79
CA ASP A 25 -24.29 -36.87 5.62
C ASP A 25 -24.63 -35.38 5.42
N ILE A 26 -25.90 -35.00 5.56
CA ILE A 26 -26.33 -33.59 5.48
C ILE A 26 -25.70 -32.77 6.61
N ASN A 27 -25.70 -33.27 7.85
CA ASN A 27 -25.06 -32.60 8.98
C ASN A 27 -23.56 -32.38 8.73
N GLN A 28 -22.85 -33.40 8.23
CA GLN A 28 -21.43 -33.28 7.89
C GLN A 28 -21.17 -32.25 6.79
N LYS A 29 -22.00 -32.22 5.73
CA LYS A 29 -21.92 -31.23 4.66
C LYS A 29 -22.21 -29.82 5.17
N ALA A 30 -23.20 -29.65 6.05
CA ALA A 30 -23.52 -28.37 6.67
C ALA A 30 -22.38 -27.88 7.58
N VAL A 31 -21.79 -28.76 8.39
CA VAL A 31 -20.59 -28.44 9.19
C VAL A 31 -19.44 -28.01 8.29
N ARG A 32 -19.17 -28.72 7.20
CA ARG A 32 -18.13 -28.33 6.23
C ARG A 32 -18.41 -26.97 5.59
N LEU A 33 -19.65 -26.70 5.19
CA LEU A 33 -20.03 -25.40 4.62
C LEU A 33 -19.79 -24.27 5.62
N ILE A 34 -20.14 -24.49 6.88
CA ILE A 34 -19.94 -23.51 7.95
C ILE A 34 -18.46 -23.33 8.26
N GLN A 35 -17.66 -24.40 8.28
CA GLN A 35 -16.21 -24.30 8.42
C GLN A 35 -15.58 -23.51 7.26
N VAL A 36 -16.04 -23.72 6.02
CA VAL A 36 -15.57 -22.95 4.86
C VAL A 36 -16.01 -21.48 4.98
N ALA A 37 -17.23 -21.21 5.44
CA ALA A 37 -17.72 -19.85 5.64
C ALA A 37 -16.97 -19.13 6.76
N ASP A 38 -16.75 -19.78 7.90
CA ASP A 38 -16.02 -19.26 9.06
C ASP A 38 -14.55 -19.02 8.72
N TRP A 39 -13.93 -19.95 7.96
CA TRP A 39 -12.61 -19.75 7.42
C TRP A 39 -12.59 -18.58 6.41
N PHE A 40 -13.59 -18.45 5.54
CA PHE A 40 -13.60 -17.37 4.57
C PHE A 40 -13.76 -16.00 5.22
N CYS A 41 -14.70 -15.85 6.15
CA CYS A 41 -15.02 -14.60 6.81
C CYS A 41 -15.56 -14.84 8.23
N LYS A 42 -14.81 -14.36 9.21
CA LYS A 42 -15.18 -14.34 10.62
C LYS A 42 -15.74 -12.97 10.99
N TYR A 43 -16.89 -12.96 11.64
CA TYR A 43 -17.53 -11.75 12.14
C TYR A 43 -17.26 -11.56 13.63
N GLN A 44 -16.90 -10.34 14.03
CA GLN A 44 -16.79 -9.94 15.43
C GLN A 44 -17.76 -8.80 15.75
N SER A 45 -18.40 -8.90 16.91
CA SER A 45 -19.32 -7.85 17.36
C SER A 45 -18.57 -6.54 17.64
N PRO A 46 -18.96 -5.41 17.01
CA PRO A 46 -18.36 -4.10 17.30
C PRO A 46 -18.49 -3.69 18.77
N LEU A 47 -19.53 -4.13 19.47
CA LEU A 47 -19.71 -3.87 20.90
C LEU A 47 -18.68 -4.59 21.77
N ASN A 48 -18.23 -5.78 21.34
CA ASN A 48 -17.16 -6.50 22.03
C ASN A 48 -15.81 -5.80 21.79
N MET A 49 -15.56 -5.39 20.54
CA MET A 49 -14.36 -4.62 20.18
C MET A 49 -14.30 -3.30 20.93
N TRP A 50 -15.40 -2.56 21.04
CA TRP A 50 -15.42 -1.31 21.80
C TRP A 50 -15.05 -1.48 23.27
N LYS A 51 -15.41 -2.61 23.88
CA LYS A 51 -15.10 -2.88 25.30
C LYS A 51 -13.65 -3.30 25.51
N ASN A 52 -13.09 -4.10 24.60
CA ASN A 52 -11.80 -4.76 24.80
C ASN A 52 -10.65 -4.11 24.00
N HIS A 53 -10.96 -3.51 22.85
CA HIS A 53 -9.99 -2.99 21.89
C HIS A 53 -10.53 -1.76 21.12
N PRO A 54 -10.91 -0.67 21.82
CA PRO A 54 -11.59 0.47 21.21
C PRO A 54 -10.72 1.23 20.20
N SER A 55 -9.41 1.30 20.41
CA SER A 55 -8.49 1.98 19.49
C SER A 55 -8.44 1.28 18.13
N PHE A 56 -8.46 -0.05 18.11
CA PHE A 56 -8.50 -0.84 16.88
C PHE A 56 -9.81 -0.66 16.11
N LEU A 57 -10.96 -0.68 16.80
CA LEU A 57 -12.24 -0.38 16.16
C LEU A 57 -12.27 1.03 15.55
N ALA A 58 -11.72 2.02 16.26
CA ALA A 58 -11.61 3.38 15.75
C ALA A 58 -10.68 3.46 14.53
N GLY A 59 -9.56 2.73 14.54
CA GLY A 59 -8.67 2.56 13.41
C GLY A 59 -9.37 1.92 12.20
N GLU A 60 -10.16 0.86 12.41
CA GLU A 60 -10.91 0.19 11.35
C GLU A 60 -11.88 1.14 10.66
N ILE A 61 -12.65 1.90 11.45
CA ILE A 61 -13.60 2.91 10.95
C ILE A 61 -12.86 4.01 10.17
N LEU A 62 -11.74 4.51 10.72
CA LEU A 62 -10.91 5.51 10.04
C LEU A 62 -10.49 4.99 8.67
N PHE A 63 -9.85 3.82 8.58
CA PHE A 63 -9.33 3.30 7.33
C PHE A 63 -10.42 2.97 6.30
N PHE A 64 -11.65 2.65 6.73
CA PHE A 64 -12.79 2.59 5.80
C PHE A 64 -13.19 3.96 5.25
N VAL A 65 -13.16 5.01 6.08
CA VAL A 65 -13.38 6.39 5.61
C VAL A 65 -12.27 6.82 4.64
N LEU A 66 -11.01 6.52 4.97
CA LEU A 66 -9.86 6.82 4.10
C LEU A 66 -9.95 6.06 2.76
N CYS A 67 -10.33 4.78 2.79
CA CYS A 67 -10.62 3.99 1.59
C CYS A 67 -11.72 4.64 0.73
N ALA A 68 -12.81 5.09 1.35
CA ALA A 68 -13.89 5.76 0.64
C ALA A 68 -13.40 7.06 -0.01
N LEU A 69 -12.57 7.86 0.66
CA LEU A 69 -11.98 9.08 0.11
C LEU A 69 -11.06 8.79 -1.08
N THR A 70 -10.17 7.80 -0.97
CA THR A 70 -9.30 7.40 -2.10
C THR A 70 -10.10 6.85 -3.28
N PHE A 71 -11.18 6.10 -3.02
CA PHE A 71 -12.10 5.64 -4.06
C PHE A 71 -12.86 6.80 -4.71
N CYS A 72 -13.37 7.76 -3.93
CA CYS A 72 -14.01 8.96 -4.46
C CYS A 72 -13.07 9.73 -5.40
N HIS A 73 -11.80 9.89 -5.00
CA HIS A 73 -10.77 10.48 -5.86
C HIS A 73 -10.58 9.66 -7.15
N ALA A 74 -10.39 8.34 -7.03
CA ALA A 74 -10.20 7.44 -8.17
C ALA A 74 -11.38 7.46 -9.15
N TRP A 75 -12.60 7.51 -8.62
CA TRP A 75 -13.83 7.58 -9.38
C TRP A 75 -14.01 8.92 -10.07
N ARG A 76 -13.76 10.04 -9.36
CA ARG A 76 -13.85 11.41 -9.89
C ARG A 76 -12.89 11.64 -11.05
N HIS A 77 -11.66 11.15 -10.93
CA HIS A 77 -10.66 11.25 -12.01
C HIS A 77 -10.84 10.19 -13.10
N GLY A 78 -11.38 9.02 -12.76
CA GLY A 78 -11.71 7.95 -13.68
C GLY A 78 -10.51 7.36 -14.44
N GLY A 79 -10.81 6.59 -15.48
CA GLY A 79 -9.79 6.02 -16.38
C GLY A 79 -8.72 5.22 -15.64
N ARG A 80 -7.45 5.58 -15.81
CA ARG A 80 -6.32 4.84 -15.22
C ARG A 80 -6.27 4.89 -13.71
N TYR A 81 -6.78 5.94 -13.07
CA TYR A 81 -6.78 6.05 -11.62
C TYR A 81 -7.62 4.95 -10.97
N LEU A 82 -8.76 4.61 -11.57
CA LEU A 82 -9.58 3.49 -11.10
C LEU A 82 -8.87 2.14 -11.26
N TYR A 83 -8.13 1.93 -12.36
CA TYR A 83 -7.31 0.71 -12.51
C TYR A 83 -6.14 0.66 -11.54
N VAL A 84 -5.54 1.80 -11.18
CA VAL A 84 -4.50 1.83 -10.13
C VAL A 84 -5.10 1.41 -8.79
N TRP A 85 -6.25 1.97 -8.43
CA TRP A 85 -6.97 1.61 -7.21
C TRP A 85 -7.28 0.10 -7.17
N ILE A 86 -7.81 -0.47 -8.26
CA ILE A 86 -8.04 -1.92 -8.38
C ILE A 86 -6.72 -2.72 -8.32
N GLY A 87 -5.65 -2.23 -8.95
CA GLY A 87 -4.34 -2.86 -8.91
C GLY A 87 -3.76 -2.93 -7.49
N ILE A 88 -3.99 -1.90 -6.68
CA ILE A 88 -3.59 -1.85 -5.27
C ILE A 88 -4.41 -2.83 -4.44
N PHE A 89 -5.71 -2.98 -4.70
CA PHE A 89 -6.49 -4.05 -4.08
C PHE A 89 -5.92 -5.45 -4.40
N ILE A 90 -5.53 -5.69 -5.65
CA ILE A 90 -4.86 -6.95 -6.04
C ILE A 90 -3.51 -7.08 -5.34
N HIS A 91 -2.77 -5.97 -5.19
CA HIS A 91 -1.51 -5.93 -4.46
C HIS A 91 -1.69 -6.35 -3.00
N ALA A 92 -2.63 -5.73 -2.29
CA ALA A 92 -2.98 -6.04 -0.92
C ALA A 92 -3.33 -7.53 -0.76
N LEU A 93 -4.24 -8.04 -1.58
CA LEU A 93 -4.59 -9.46 -1.56
C LEU A 93 -3.37 -10.36 -1.78
N ASN A 94 -2.47 -10.00 -2.69
CA ASN A 94 -1.30 -10.80 -2.99
C ASN A 94 -0.27 -10.79 -1.84
N VAL A 95 0.03 -9.62 -1.26
CA VAL A 95 0.97 -9.49 -0.14
C VAL A 95 0.46 -10.27 1.07
N GLU A 96 -0.78 -9.99 1.49
CA GLU A 96 -1.38 -10.63 2.67
C GLU A 96 -1.45 -12.16 2.50
N ASN A 97 -1.94 -12.66 1.36
CA ASN A 97 -1.99 -14.11 1.15
C ASN A 97 -0.60 -14.75 1.07
N LEU A 98 0.41 -14.10 0.49
CA LEU A 98 1.74 -14.69 0.46
C LEU A 98 2.38 -14.73 1.86
N CYS A 99 2.19 -13.68 2.66
CA CYS A 99 2.68 -13.64 4.04
C CYS A 99 2.03 -14.71 4.92
N TYR A 100 0.75 -15.04 4.73
CA TYR A 100 0.07 -16.04 5.57
C TYR A 100 0.28 -17.50 5.11
N TRP A 101 0.52 -17.73 3.83
CA TRP A 101 0.55 -19.09 3.28
C TRP A 101 1.97 -19.64 3.09
N ILE A 102 2.98 -18.78 3.10
CA ILE A 102 4.38 -19.19 3.04
C ILE A 102 4.93 -19.22 4.48
N PRO A 103 5.26 -20.40 5.05
CA PRO A 103 5.69 -20.51 6.45
C PRO A 103 6.93 -19.67 6.81
N ASP A 104 7.81 -19.44 5.83
CA ASP A 104 9.02 -18.61 5.99
C ASP A 104 8.68 -17.12 6.13
N MET A 105 7.50 -16.71 5.68
CA MET A 105 7.02 -15.32 5.69
C MET A 105 5.91 -15.07 6.71
N ASP A 106 5.38 -16.13 7.31
CA ASP A 106 4.38 -16.05 8.37
C ASP A 106 5.02 -15.49 9.64
N ASN A 107 4.90 -14.17 9.81
CA ASN A 107 5.65 -13.42 10.81
C ASN A 107 4.85 -12.34 11.55
N PHE A 108 3.54 -12.19 11.28
CA PHE A 108 2.66 -11.31 12.05
C PHE A 108 1.23 -11.85 12.20
N TRP A 109 0.51 -11.39 13.22
CA TRP A 109 -0.88 -11.74 13.48
C TRP A 109 -1.71 -10.51 13.82
N GLN A 110 -2.80 -10.32 13.08
CA GLN A 110 -3.66 -9.16 13.21
C GLN A 110 -4.74 -9.38 14.27
N ALA A 111 -5.10 -8.31 14.96
CA ALA A 111 -6.28 -8.27 15.81
C ALA A 111 -7.55 -8.50 14.97
N GLN A 112 -8.58 -9.01 15.62
CA GLN A 112 -9.79 -9.46 14.93
C GLN A 112 -10.74 -8.29 14.67
N GLY A 113 -10.88 -7.93 13.40
CA GLY A 113 -11.75 -6.83 12.93
C GLY A 113 -13.22 -7.22 12.89
N ILE A 114 -14.10 -6.25 12.55
CA ILE A 114 -15.53 -6.51 12.35
C ILE A 114 -15.72 -7.65 11.36
N LEU A 115 -14.94 -7.65 10.29
CA LEU A 115 -14.83 -8.74 9.32
C LEU A 115 -13.36 -9.12 9.15
N THR A 116 -13.04 -10.38 9.41
CA THR A 116 -11.67 -10.92 9.26
C THR A 116 -11.68 -12.12 8.31
N PHE A 117 -10.87 -12.07 7.27
CA PHE A 117 -10.85 -13.05 6.19
C PHE A 117 -9.70 -14.06 6.34
N PHE A 118 -9.78 -15.13 5.54
CA PHE A 118 -8.71 -16.12 5.34
C PHE A 118 -8.24 -16.81 6.63
N GLY A 119 -9.18 -17.36 7.39
CA GLY A 119 -8.92 -18.09 8.63
C GLY A 119 -8.55 -17.16 9.77
N ALA A 120 -9.26 -16.03 9.89
CA ALA A 120 -9.01 -15.02 10.91
C ALA A 120 -7.62 -14.34 10.84
N ARG A 121 -7.03 -14.27 9.63
CA ARG A 121 -5.70 -13.66 9.40
C ARG A 121 -5.78 -12.20 8.96
N ALA A 122 -6.75 -11.87 8.11
CA ALA A 122 -6.75 -10.62 7.35
C ALA A 122 -8.00 -9.77 7.62
N PRO A 123 -7.97 -8.83 8.58
CA PRO A 123 -9.04 -7.87 8.78
C PRO A 123 -9.32 -7.08 7.50
N LEU A 124 -10.59 -6.77 7.26
CA LEU A 124 -11.02 -6.10 6.02
C LEU A 124 -10.35 -4.74 5.81
N TYR A 125 -10.09 -3.99 6.89
CA TYR A 125 -9.42 -2.69 6.79
C TYR A 125 -7.99 -2.78 6.28
N ILE A 126 -7.32 -3.92 6.42
CA ILE A 126 -5.99 -4.11 5.83
C ILE A 126 -6.13 -4.23 4.33
N ILE A 127 -6.97 -5.16 3.87
CA ILE A 127 -7.15 -5.47 2.45
C ILE A 127 -7.70 -4.26 1.67
N LEU A 128 -8.67 -3.53 2.25
CA LEU A 128 -9.33 -2.41 1.59
C LEU A 128 -8.87 -1.02 2.06
N GLY A 129 -8.43 -0.88 3.30
CA GLY A 129 -8.13 0.43 3.89
C GLY A 129 -6.68 0.85 3.71
N ILE A 130 -5.77 0.11 4.36
CA ILE A 130 -4.36 0.48 4.51
C ILE A 130 -3.67 0.68 3.16
N TYR A 131 -3.64 -0.35 2.31
CA TYR A 131 -2.92 -0.28 1.03
C TYR A 131 -3.47 0.83 0.13
N HIS A 132 -4.79 1.04 0.13
CA HIS A 132 -5.37 2.16 -0.62
C HIS A 132 -4.97 3.50 0.00
N MET A 133 -4.99 3.63 1.32
CA MET A 133 -4.54 4.86 1.96
C MET A 133 -3.07 5.14 1.64
N PHE A 134 -2.18 4.16 1.73
CA PHE A 134 -0.75 4.38 1.60
C PHE A 134 -0.32 4.45 0.14
N ASP A 135 -0.54 3.39 -0.62
CA ASP A 135 0.01 3.27 -1.98
C ASP A 135 -0.71 4.17 -2.98
N TYR A 136 -2.04 4.25 -2.92
CA TYR A 136 -2.80 5.06 -3.88
C TYR A 136 -2.55 6.54 -3.65
N THR A 137 -2.61 6.97 -2.39
CA THR A 137 -2.32 8.36 -2.02
C THR A 137 -0.89 8.73 -2.39
N ALA A 138 0.10 7.91 -2.03
CA ALA A 138 1.49 8.13 -2.42
C ALA A 138 1.65 8.23 -3.95
N TYR A 139 1.05 7.30 -4.70
CA TYR A 139 1.07 7.31 -6.16
C TYR A 139 0.54 8.63 -6.74
N VAL A 140 -0.63 9.08 -6.30
CA VAL A 140 -1.25 10.30 -6.84
C VAL A 140 -0.47 11.55 -6.42
N MET A 141 0.01 11.62 -5.17
CA MET A 141 0.76 12.79 -4.69
C MET A 141 2.08 12.94 -5.45
N ILE A 142 2.77 11.83 -5.74
CA ILE A 142 4.02 11.85 -6.53
C ILE A 142 3.77 12.19 -8.00
N GLN A 143 2.64 11.77 -8.57
CA GLN A 143 2.27 12.13 -9.95
C GLN A 143 2.20 13.67 -10.17
N ARG A 144 2.01 14.46 -9.11
CA ARG A 144 2.03 15.93 -9.15
C ARG A 144 3.43 16.51 -9.40
N LEU A 145 4.48 15.79 -9.03
CA LEU A 145 5.87 16.18 -9.25
C LEU A 145 6.37 15.95 -10.68
N ARG A 146 5.62 15.18 -11.49
CA ARG A 146 5.98 14.86 -12.89
C ARG A 146 7.39 14.26 -13.03
N LEU A 147 7.78 13.46 -12.05
CA LEU A 147 9.09 12.79 -12.04
C LEU A 147 9.23 11.85 -13.25
N PRO A 148 10.46 11.62 -13.73
CA PRO A 148 10.71 10.60 -14.73
C PRO A 148 10.42 9.20 -14.18
N TRP A 149 10.09 8.26 -15.07
CA TRP A 149 9.64 6.91 -14.73
C TRP A 149 10.55 6.14 -13.76
N TRP A 150 11.87 6.39 -13.80
CA TRP A 150 12.85 5.71 -12.95
C TRP A 150 12.87 6.26 -11.52
N ALA A 151 12.45 7.51 -11.29
CA ALA A 151 12.40 8.14 -9.97
C ALA A 151 11.01 8.10 -9.34
N GLU A 152 9.96 7.93 -10.16
CA GLU A 152 8.58 7.90 -9.69
C GLU A 152 8.35 6.77 -8.67
N GLY A 153 8.79 5.53 -8.97
CA GLY A 153 8.66 4.39 -8.06
C GLY A 153 9.31 4.65 -6.69
N PRO A 154 10.61 5.00 -6.63
CA PRO A 154 11.28 5.34 -5.37
C PRO A 154 10.59 6.45 -4.58
N ALA A 155 10.08 7.49 -5.25
CA ALA A 155 9.33 8.56 -4.60
C ALA A 155 8.01 8.07 -3.99
N VAL A 156 7.29 7.19 -4.69
CA VAL A 156 6.06 6.56 -4.16
C VAL A 156 6.39 5.68 -2.96
N GLY A 157 7.47 4.90 -3.03
CA GLY A 157 7.95 4.10 -1.90
C GLY A 157 8.25 4.93 -0.65
N LEU A 158 8.94 6.07 -0.81
CA LEU A 158 9.19 6.97 0.32
C LEU A 158 7.90 7.56 0.90
N CYS A 159 6.96 7.98 0.05
CA CYS A 159 5.69 8.52 0.51
C CYS A 159 4.82 7.47 1.19
N ALA A 160 4.84 6.21 0.72
CA ALA A 160 4.14 5.11 1.37
C ALA A 160 4.66 4.91 2.80
N VAL A 161 6.00 4.89 2.98
CA VAL A 161 6.61 4.82 4.33
C VAL A 161 6.26 6.01 5.20
N MET A 162 6.18 7.23 4.65
CA MET A 162 5.79 8.41 5.42
C MET A 162 4.34 8.33 5.95
N LEU A 163 3.43 7.70 5.22
CA LEU A 163 2.05 7.46 5.67
C LEU A 163 2.02 6.33 6.70
N ASP A 164 2.74 5.24 6.41
CA ASP A 164 2.80 4.04 7.24
C ASP A 164 3.49 4.25 8.60
N PHE A 165 4.51 5.10 8.68
CA PHE A 165 5.34 5.26 9.88
C PHE A 165 4.58 5.49 11.21
N PRO A 166 3.66 6.47 11.33
CA PRO A 166 2.87 6.62 12.55
C PRO A 166 1.90 5.46 12.78
N TYR A 167 1.37 4.86 11.71
CA TYR A 167 0.49 3.70 11.78
C TYR A 167 1.22 2.49 12.39
N ASP A 168 2.44 2.19 11.94
CA ASP A 168 3.23 1.05 12.39
C ASP A 168 3.57 1.16 13.90
N ILE A 169 4.05 2.33 14.33
CA ILE A 169 4.40 2.58 15.75
C ILE A 169 3.17 2.46 16.64
N MET A 170 2.07 3.12 16.26
CA MET A 170 0.87 3.15 17.09
C MET A 170 0.12 1.82 17.04
N GLY A 171 0.09 1.16 15.90
CA GLY A 171 -0.60 -0.11 15.72
C GLY A 171 0.03 -1.22 16.55
N ILE A 172 1.36 -1.31 16.61
CA ILE A 172 2.02 -2.25 17.53
C ILE A 172 1.81 -1.86 18.98
N LYS A 173 1.95 -0.58 19.33
CA LYS A 173 1.78 -0.15 20.72
C LYS A 173 0.36 -0.36 21.23
N GLU A 174 -0.64 -0.22 20.38
CA GLU A 174 -2.06 -0.47 20.68
C GLU A 174 -2.47 -1.91 20.32
N VAL A 175 -1.52 -2.80 20.03
CA VAL A 175 -1.73 -4.24 19.80
C VAL A 175 -2.71 -4.55 18.67
N TRP A 176 -2.73 -3.74 17.62
CA TRP A 176 -3.53 -3.97 16.40
C TRP A 176 -3.02 -5.17 15.62
N TRP A 177 -1.72 -5.47 15.75
CA TRP A 177 -1.13 -6.75 15.39
C TRP A 177 0.05 -7.06 16.30
N THR A 178 0.54 -8.29 16.18
CA THR A 178 1.76 -8.78 16.82
C THR A 178 2.74 -9.25 15.76
N TRP A 179 4.02 -9.13 16.06
CA TRP A 179 5.10 -9.70 15.26
C TRP A 179 5.55 -11.03 15.85
N HIS A 180 6.26 -11.82 15.05
CA HIS A 180 6.86 -13.07 15.47
C HIS A 180 8.10 -12.83 16.34
N ASP A 181 8.12 -13.43 17.53
CA ASP A 181 9.12 -13.23 18.60
C ASP A 181 10.57 -13.45 18.13
N THR A 182 10.84 -14.55 17.42
CA THR A 182 12.21 -14.97 17.07
C THR A 182 12.52 -15.00 15.58
N ASP A 183 11.73 -14.33 14.74
CA ASP A 183 12.00 -14.35 13.31
C ASP A 183 13.20 -13.43 12.98
N PRO A 184 14.30 -13.97 12.42
CA PRO A 184 15.52 -13.21 12.19
C PRO A 184 15.36 -12.10 11.15
N ASN A 185 14.35 -12.16 10.29
CA ASN A 185 14.09 -11.10 9.31
C ASN A 185 13.36 -9.89 9.92
N ILE A 186 12.89 -9.97 11.17
CA ILE A 186 12.16 -8.89 11.83
C ILE A 186 12.63 -8.69 13.28
N PHE A 187 13.81 -9.23 13.60
CA PHE A 187 14.36 -9.21 14.95
C PHE A 187 14.77 -7.80 15.37
N ASP A 188 15.47 -7.08 14.50
CA ASP A 188 15.90 -5.70 14.75
C ASP A 188 14.71 -4.73 14.64
N ARG A 189 14.38 -4.06 15.75
CA ARG A 189 13.15 -3.27 15.88
C ARG A 189 13.40 -1.88 16.45
N PHE A 190 12.47 -0.97 16.17
CA PHE A 190 12.38 0.38 16.69
C PHE A 190 10.95 0.62 17.20
N TYR A 191 10.80 0.91 18.49
CA TYR A 191 9.49 0.88 19.18
C TYR A 191 8.66 -0.38 18.89
N TRP A 192 9.34 -1.53 18.85
CA TRP A 192 8.77 -2.85 18.54
C TRP A 192 8.31 -3.04 17.08
N VAL A 193 8.54 -2.05 16.20
CA VAL A 193 8.32 -2.14 14.76
C VAL A 193 9.60 -2.64 14.07
N PRO A 194 9.56 -3.70 13.26
CA PRO A 194 10.71 -4.16 12.49
C PRO A 194 11.18 -3.12 11.48
N TRP A 195 12.50 -2.87 11.43
CA TRP A 195 13.08 -1.98 10.41
C TRP A 195 12.81 -2.44 8.97
N ASN A 196 12.60 -3.75 8.79
CA ASN A 196 12.29 -4.32 7.49
C ASN A 196 10.84 -4.07 7.06
N SER A 197 9.92 -3.71 7.97
CA SER A 197 8.55 -3.29 7.63
C SER A 197 8.59 -2.09 6.66
N PHE A 198 9.29 -1.02 7.05
CA PHE A 198 9.46 0.18 6.23
C PHE A 198 10.16 -0.13 4.90
N TYR A 199 11.12 -1.07 4.91
CA TYR A 199 11.76 -1.51 3.68
C TYR A 199 10.74 -2.15 2.73
N PHE A 200 9.96 -3.11 3.22
CA PHE A 200 8.97 -3.83 2.42
C PHE A 200 7.94 -2.87 1.83
N HIS A 201 7.36 -1.97 2.63
CA HIS A 201 6.43 -0.96 2.14
C HIS A 201 7.04 -0.09 1.04
N ALA A 202 8.25 0.46 1.25
CA ALA A 202 8.92 1.26 0.21
C ALA A 202 9.19 0.46 -1.08
N SER A 203 9.73 -0.76 -0.94
CA SER A 203 10.14 -1.57 -2.08
C SER A 203 8.96 -2.12 -2.89
N PHE A 204 7.86 -2.52 -2.23
CA PHE A 204 6.65 -3.01 -2.88
C PHE A 204 5.93 -1.88 -3.62
N ALA A 205 5.72 -0.73 -2.99
CA ALA A 205 5.09 0.42 -3.63
C ALA A 205 5.92 0.94 -4.82
N CYS A 206 7.25 0.98 -4.70
CA CYS A 206 8.14 1.29 -5.81
C CYS A 206 8.00 0.29 -6.98
N SER A 207 8.03 -1.01 -6.65
CA SER A 207 7.90 -2.10 -7.62
C SER A 207 6.56 -2.07 -8.36
N PHE A 208 5.48 -1.80 -7.64
CA PHE A 208 4.15 -1.65 -8.21
C PHE A 208 4.13 -0.59 -9.31
N VAL A 209 4.67 0.60 -9.03
CA VAL A 209 4.71 1.72 -9.98
C VAL A 209 5.58 1.41 -11.19
N TRP A 210 6.75 0.81 -10.99
CA TRP A 210 7.63 0.42 -12.10
C TRP A 210 6.98 -0.61 -13.02
N ILE A 211 6.39 -1.67 -12.47
CA ILE A 211 5.72 -2.70 -13.27
C ILE A 211 4.49 -2.11 -13.98
N LEU A 212 3.72 -1.26 -13.30
CA LEU A 212 2.57 -0.60 -13.88
C LEU A 212 2.97 0.30 -15.07
N ASN A 213 3.99 1.13 -14.91
CA ASN A 213 4.46 2.02 -15.96
C ASN A 213 5.09 1.25 -17.12
N LEU A 214 5.88 0.21 -16.83
CA LEU A 214 6.50 -0.64 -17.83
C LEU A 214 5.45 -1.41 -18.64
N SER A 215 4.51 -2.06 -17.96
CA SER A 215 3.42 -2.81 -18.62
C SER A 215 2.56 -1.88 -19.46
N ARG A 216 2.22 -0.68 -18.97
CA ARG A 216 1.46 0.31 -19.74
C ARG A 216 2.19 0.75 -21.01
N LYS A 217 3.50 0.96 -20.93
CA LYS A 217 4.33 1.33 -22.09
C LYS A 217 4.28 0.29 -23.22
N PHE A 218 4.13 -0.99 -22.87
CA PHE A 218 4.10 -2.07 -23.87
C PHE A 218 2.69 -2.47 -24.31
N LEU A 219 1.69 -2.36 -23.44
CA LEU A 219 0.36 -2.94 -23.68
C LEU A 219 -0.70 -1.91 -24.12
N VAL A 220 -0.55 -0.63 -23.75
CA VAL A 220 -1.55 0.41 -23.99
C VAL A 220 -0.95 1.68 -24.60
N ASP A 221 -1.80 2.49 -25.25
CA ASP A 221 -1.36 3.77 -25.84
C ASP A 221 -1.19 4.82 -24.73
N PRO A 222 -0.38 5.87 -24.91
CA PRO A 222 -0.28 6.96 -23.94
C PRO A 222 -1.64 7.63 -23.64
N VAL A 223 -2.50 7.74 -24.65
CA VAL A 223 -3.87 8.25 -24.54
C VAL A 223 -4.80 7.12 -24.12
N TYR A 224 -5.54 7.32 -23.04
CA TYR A 224 -6.48 6.34 -22.51
C TYR A 224 -7.60 6.03 -23.50
N ASP A 225 -7.92 4.75 -23.64
CA ASP A 225 -8.94 4.22 -24.55
C ASP A 225 -9.76 3.16 -23.82
N TRP A 226 -11.02 3.47 -23.51
CA TRP A 226 -11.91 2.58 -22.76
C TRP A 226 -12.14 1.24 -23.48
N LYS A 227 -12.00 1.19 -24.81
CA LYS A 227 -12.13 -0.08 -25.55
C LYS A 227 -10.98 -1.04 -25.27
N LYS A 228 -9.85 -0.53 -24.78
CA LYS A 228 -8.68 -1.31 -24.36
C LYS A 228 -8.70 -1.61 -22.85
N PHE A 229 -9.85 -1.52 -22.18
CA PHE A 229 -9.98 -1.82 -20.76
C PHE A 229 -9.36 -3.17 -20.32
N PRO A 230 -9.41 -4.28 -21.09
CA PRO A 230 -8.80 -5.53 -20.65
C PRO A 230 -7.28 -5.42 -20.53
N ARG A 231 -6.65 -4.59 -21.36
CA ARG A 231 -5.20 -4.34 -21.32
C ARG A 231 -4.82 -3.44 -20.15
N GLU A 232 -5.63 -2.43 -19.85
CA GLU A 232 -5.43 -1.58 -18.65
C GLU A 232 -5.59 -2.41 -17.37
N PHE A 233 -6.61 -3.27 -17.31
CA PHE A 233 -6.78 -4.22 -16.20
C PHE A 233 -5.59 -5.19 -16.12
N LEU A 234 -5.10 -5.72 -17.25
CA LEU A 234 -3.91 -6.58 -17.26
C LEU A 234 -2.67 -5.86 -16.71
N CYS A 235 -2.46 -4.57 -17.03
CA CYS A 235 -1.36 -3.79 -16.46
C CYS A 235 -1.48 -3.66 -14.94
N ALA A 236 -2.69 -3.36 -14.44
CA ALA A 236 -2.96 -3.28 -13.00
C ALA A 236 -2.78 -4.63 -12.29
N PHE A 237 -3.23 -5.72 -12.91
CA PHE A 237 -3.07 -7.08 -12.41
C PHE A 237 -1.59 -7.50 -12.35
N LEU A 238 -0.82 -7.23 -13.41
CA LEU A 238 0.62 -7.48 -13.44
C LEU A 238 1.35 -6.67 -12.37
N ALA A 239 0.98 -5.41 -12.17
CA ALA A 239 1.55 -4.58 -11.11
C ALA A 239 1.20 -5.14 -9.72
N GLY A 240 -0.07 -5.43 -9.45
CA GLY A 240 -0.51 -5.94 -8.15
C GLY A 240 0.13 -7.29 -7.76
N THR A 241 0.23 -8.21 -8.72
CA THR A 241 0.84 -9.52 -8.49
C THR A 241 2.38 -9.50 -8.51
N GLY A 242 2.98 -8.68 -9.37
CA GLY A 242 4.43 -8.63 -9.56
C GLY A 242 5.17 -7.74 -8.54
N ALA A 243 4.48 -6.78 -7.91
CA ALA A 243 5.09 -5.83 -6.98
C ALA A 243 5.81 -6.51 -5.81
N PHE A 244 5.16 -7.52 -5.22
CA PHE A 244 5.74 -8.32 -4.14
C PHE A 244 7.06 -8.97 -4.59
N TRP A 245 7.05 -9.69 -5.71
CA TRP A 245 8.24 -10.41 -6.19
C TRP A 245 9.40 -9.47 -6.50
N LEU A 246 9.14 -8.37 -7.20
CA LEU A 246 10.17 -7.40 -7.52
C LEU A 246 10.69 -6.67 -6.27
N GLY A 247 9.83 -6.35 -5.30
CA GLY A 247 10.28 -5.72 -4.05
C GLY A 247 11.07 -6.69 -3.18
N THR A 248 10.70 -7.96 -3.13
CA THR A 248 11.50 -9.00 -2.46
C THR A 248 12.87 -9.18 -3.13
N ILE A 249 12.98 -9.05 -4.45
CA ILE A 249 14.28 -9.02 -5.14
C ILE A 249 15.09 -7.79 -4.70
N GLN A 250 14.47 -6.62 -4.59
CA GLN A 250 15.16 -5.42 -4.09
C GLN A 250 15.66 -5.64 -2.67
N PHE A 251 14.82 -6.16 -1.77
CA PHE A 251 15.22 -6.55 -0.43
C PHE A 251 16.39 -7.53 -0.45
N ALA A 252 16.27 -8.60 -1.23
CA ALA A 252 17.29 -9.64 -1.25
C ALA A 252 18.67 -9.16 -1.75
N VAL A 253 18.70 -8.19 -2.66
CA VAL A 253 19.95 -7.66 -3.23
C VAL A 253 20.64 -6.69 -2.27
N PHE A 254 19.91 -5.84 -1.54
CA PHE A 254 20.52 -4.83 -0.68
C PHE A 254 20.61 -5.25 0.79
N TYR A 255 19.61 -5.96 1.31
CA TYR A 255 19.55 -6.37 2.71
C TYR A 255 20.43 -7.58 2.99
N HIS A 256 20.15 -8.73 2.36
CA HIS A 256 20.81 -9.99 2.75
C HIS A 256 22.35 -9.94 2.65
N PRO A 257 22.97 -9.30 1.64
CA PRO A 257 24.42 -9.21 1.64
C PRO A 257 24.99 -8.45 2.83
N ALA A 258 24.38 -7.32 3.20
CA ALA A 258 24.82 -6.48 4.31
C ALA A 258 24.49 -7.11 5.68
N HIS A 259 23.25 -7.54 5.87
CA HIS A 259 22.77 -8.06 7.14
C HIS A 259 23.28 -9.49 7.38
N ASP A 260 23.13 -10.41 6.43
CA ASP A 260 23.37 -11.82 6.72
C ASP A 260 24.85 -12.20 6.67
N PHE A 261 25.62 -11.65 5.72
CA PHE A 261 27.06 -11.92 5.63
C PHE A 261 27.89 -10.98 6.51
N PHE A 262 27.59 -9.68 6.51
CA PHE A 262 28.39 -8.69 7.25
C PHE A 262 27.83 -8.33 8.64
N LYS A 263 26.67 -8.89 9.03
CA LYS A 263 26.04 -8.65 10.34
C LYS A 263 25.78 -7.16 10.61
N VAL A 264 25.47 -6.41 9.56
CA VAL A 264 25.04 -5.01 9.66
C VAL A 264 23.60 -4.99 10.20
N HIS A 265 23.36 -4.21 11.26
CA HIS A 265 22.02 -4.06 11.85
C HIS A 265 21.00 -3.56 10.82
N SER A 266 19.77 -4.07 10.89
CA SER A 266 18.71 -3.82 9.91
C SER A 266 18.35 -2.33 9.78
N GLU A 267 18.47 -1.57 10.88
CA GLU A 267 18.32 -0.11 10.88
C GLU A 267 19.21 0.56 9.84
N ILE A 268 20.50 0.21 9.82
CA ILE A 268 21.47 0.83 8.93
C ILE A 268 21.13 0.48 7.48
N THR A 269 20.76 -0.78 7.22
CA THR A 269 20.37 -1.21 5.86
C THR A 269 19.11 -0.52 5.37
N SER A 270 18.09 -0.37 6.22
CA SER A 270 16.84 0.31 5.88
C SER A 270 17.05 1.81 5.67
N ILE A 271 17.80 2.49 6.53
CA ILE A 271 18.12 3.91 6.37
C ILE A 271 18.91 4.14 5.08
N LEU A 272 19.93 3.31 4.77
CA LEU A 272 20.70 3.44 3.53
C LEU A 272 19.84 3.23 2.29
N PHE A 273 18.91 2.27 2.33
CA PHE A 273 17.97 2.02 1.24
C PHE A 273 17.03 3.21 1.00
N LEU A 274 16.40 3.73 2.05
CA LEU A 274 15.52 4.90 1.97
C LEU A 274 16.32 6.16 1.57
N ALA A 275 17.55 6.32 2.06
CA ALA A 275 18.43 7.41 1.65
C ALA A 275 18.81 7.31 0.16
N PHE A 276 19.07 6.10 -0.34
CA PHE A 276 19.34 5.87 -1.76
C PHE A 276 18.13 6.25 -2.63
N TYR A 277 16.92 5.86 -2.22
CA TYR A 277 15.69 6.32 -2.85
C TYR A 277 15.58 7.85 -2.82
N ALA A 278 15.85 8.49 -1.68
CA ALA A 278 15.78 9.94 -1.56
C ALA A 278 16.79 10.64 -2.48
N VAL A 279 18.01 10.11 -2.62
CA VAL A 279 19.02 10.63 -3.55
C VAL A 279 18.60 10.49 -5.00
N ILE A 280 17.97 9.37 -5.39
CA ILE A 280 17.41 9.17 -6.74
C ILE A 280 16.36 10.25 -7.02
N VAL A 281 15.40 10.43 -6.10
CA VAL A 281 14.30 11.40 -6.24
C VAL A 281 14.83 12.82 -6.29
N TRP A 282 15.75 13.17 -5.39
CA TRP A 282 16.41 14.47 -5.37
C TRP A 282 17.15 14.74 -6.69
N SER A 283 17.92 13.77 -7.17
CA SER A 283 18.65 13.89 -8.44
C SER A 283 17.70 14.09 -9.62
N ALA A 284 16.57 13.39 -9.63
CA ALA A 284 15.54 13.52 -10.67
C ALA A 284 14.89 14.91 -10.67
N ASP A 285 14.50 15.42 -9.50
CA ASP A 285 13.92 16.76 -9.36
C ASP A 285 14.92 17.82 -9.85
N ARG A 286 16.20 17.73 -9.46
CA ARG A 286 17.25 18.68 -9.88
C ARG A 286 17.57 18.64 -11.37
N GLN A 287 17.42 17.48 -12.01
CA GLN A 287 17.66 17.31 -13.45
C GLN A 287 16.45 17.66 -14.32
N SER A 288 15.28 17.92 -13.72
CA SER A 288 14.10 18.38 -14.45
C SER A 288 14.33 19.81 -14.98
N GLY A 289 15.00 19.92 -16.14
CA GLY A 289 15.46 21.19 -16.70
C GLY A 289 14.35 22.19 -17.07
N ASN A 290 13.08 21.80 -16.93
CA ASN A 290 11.94 22.71 -17.07
C ASN A 290 10.83 22.30 -16.07
N PRO A 291 10.81 22.89 -14.86
CA PRO A 291 9.89 22.45 -13.81
C PRO A 291 8.41 22.71 -14.13
N GLY A 292 8.11 23.60 -15.09
CA GLY A 292 6.79 23.86 -15.68
C GLY A 292 5.59 23.46 -14.80
N PRO A 293 4.75 22.51 -15.24
CA PRO A 293 3.56 22.09 -14.51
C PRO A 293 3.80 21.54 -13.11
N ALA A 294 4.99 21.02 -12.81
CA ALA A 294 5.29 20.42 -11.53
C ALA A 294 5.49 21.45 -10.40
N ARG A 295 5.67 22.74 -10.72
CA ARG A 295 5.89 23.82 -9.74
C ARG A 295 4.95 25.02 -9.92
N GLU A 296 3.87 24.84 -10.67
CA GLU A 296 2.84 25.86 -10.87
C GLU A 296 1.98 26.06 -9.60
N GLY A 297 2.01 25.09 -8.68
CA GLY A 297 1.15 25.04 -7.52
C GLY A 297 -0.28 24.63 -7.87
N ASN A 298 -1.01 24.12 -6.88
CA ASN A 298 -2.40 23.74 -7.03
C ASN A 298 -3.26 24.64 -6.15
N ARG A 299 -4.10 25.47 -6.77
CA ARG A 299 -5.02 26.35 -6.05
C ARG A 299 -6.05 25.55 -5.23
N TRP A 300 -6.44 24.37 -5.72
CA TRP A 300 -7.42 23.48 -5.11
C TRP A 300 -6.73 22.23 -4.58
N TRP A 301 -5.71 22.44 -3.76
CA TRP A 301 -4.84 21.38 -3.25
C TRP A 301 -5.51 20.48 -2.21
N PHE A 302 -6.50 21.01 -1.47
CA PHE A 302 -7.22 20.27 -0.45
C PHE A 302 -8.35 19.45 -1.10
N ASP A 303 -7.98 18.30 -1.64
CA ASP A 303 -8.88 17.31 -2.22
C ASP A 303 -9.11 16.12 -1.27
N GLU A 304 -9.74 15.05 -1.77
CA GLU A 304 -10.07 13.87 -0.96
C GLU A 304 -8.81 13.22 -0.36
N LEU A 305 -7.67 13.29 -1.04
CA LEU A 305 -6.42 12.68 -0.58
C LEU A 305 -5.73 13.55 0.49
N ALA A 306 -5.68 14.87 0.28
CA ALA A 306 -5.18 15.77 1.32
C ALA A 306 -6.04 15.69 2.60
N CYS A 307 -7.36 15.54 2.45
CA CYS A 307 -8.27 15.28 3.56
C CYS A 307 -7.96 13.95 4.25
N ALA A 308 -7.75 12.88 3.48
CA ALA A 308 -7.41 11.56 4.01
C ALA A 308 -6.14 11.59 4.87
N ILE A 309 -5.06 12.21 4.37
CA ILE A 309 -3.79 12.37 5.11
C ILE A 309 -4.00 13.19 6.39
N ALA A 310 -4.76 14.28 6.33
CA ALA A 310 -5.04 15.10 7.49
C ALA A 310 -5.81 14.31 8.57
N LEU A 311 -6.83 13.54 8.18
CA LEU A 311 -7.60 12.70 9.10
C LEU A 311 -6.73 11.61 9.74
N GLU A 312 -5.89 10.95 8.94
CA GLU A 312 -4.96 9.92 9.40
C GLU A 312 -3.97 10.47 10.45
N TYR A 313 -3.26 11.55 10.12
CA TYR A 313 -2.25 12.11 11.01
C TYR A 313 -2.86 12.71 12.27
N LEU A 314 -4.00 13.40 12.16
CA LEU A 314 -4.73 13.90 13.33
C LEU A 314 -5.21 12.76 14.23
N PHE A 315 -5.64 11.64 13.64
CA PHE A 315 -6.02 10.46 14.39
C PHE A 315 -4.85 9.91 15.19
N PHE A 316 -3.68 9.66 14.58
CA PHE A 316 -2.53 9.12 15.32
C PHE A 316 -1.98 10.10 16.36
N MET A 317 -1.95 11.40 16.05
CA MET A 317 -1.58 12.43 17.02
C MET A 317 -2.53 12.46 18.22
N THR A 318 -3.82 12.19 18.00
CA THR A 318 -4.81 12.11 19.08
C THR A 318 -4.65 10.80 19.85
N LEU A 319 -4.52 9.67 19.14
CA LEU A 319 -4.44 8.33 19.69
C LEU A 319 -3.25 8.18 20.64
N VAL A 320 -2.07 8.71 20.30
CA VAL A 320 -0.89 8.64 21.19
C VAL A 320 -1.07 9.38 22.51
N VAL A 321 -1.94 10.40 22.54
CA VAL A 321 -2.23 11.16 23.76
C VAL A 321 -3.26 10.45 24.63
N ILE A 322 -4.36 10.00 24.04
CA ILE A 322 -5.52 9.47 24.78
C ILE A 322 -5.53 7.95 24.92
N GLY A 323 -4.80 7.23 24.05
CA GLY A 323 -4.72 5.78 24.00
C GLY A 323 -4.21 5.19 25.31
N GLN A 324 -4.80 4.07 25.72
CA GLN A 324 -4.42 3.36 26.94
C GLN A 324 -4.14 1.90 26.60
N PRO A 325 -2.94 1.60 26.07
CA PRO A 325 -2.52 0.24 25.72
C PRO A 325 -2.73 -0.78 26.85
N SER A 326 -2.54 -0.37 28.10
CA SER A 326 -2.70 -1.24 29.28
C SER A 326 -4.12 -1.74 29.51
N GLN A 327 -5.13 -1.11 28.91
CA GLN A 327 -6.53 -1.52 28.99
C GLN A 327 -6.97 -2.43 27.84
N ILE A 328 -6.08 -2.67 26.87
CA ILE A 328 -6.39 -3.46 25.69
C ILE A 328 -6.32 -4.94 26.01
N VAL A 329 -7.33 -5.67 25.57
CA VAL A 329 -7.39 -7.13 25.55
C VAL A 329 -7.67 -7.56 24.11
N ALA A 330 -6.64 -8.07 23.43
CA ALA A 330 -6.74 -8.55 22.06
C ALA A 330 -6.91 -10.07 22.07
N GLU A 331 -8.16 -10.53 22.00
CA GLU A 331 -8.50 -11.94 21.81
C GLU A 331 -8.54 -12.27 20.32
N GLY A 332 -7.78 -13.29 19.91
CA GLY A 332 -7.70 -13.65 18.51
C GLY A 332 -6.70 -14.74 18.22
N LEU A 333 -6.43 -14.91 16.92
CA LEU A 333 -5.36 -15.75 16.44
C LEU A 333 -4.02 -15.02 16.62
N HIS A 334 -3.06 -15.66 17.27
CA HIS A 334 -1.72 -15.13 17.54
C HIS A 334 -0.65 -16.18 17.21
N GLN A 335 0.63 -15.85 17.44
CA GLN A 335 1.69 -16.84 17.34
C GLN A 335 1.36 -18.06 18.23
N PRO A 336 1.33 -19.28 17.68
CA PRO A 336 0.93 -20.44 18.46
C PRO A 336 1.81 -20.64 19.69
N VAL A 337 1.22 -20.94 20.84
CA VAL A 337 1.93 -21.24 22.09
C VAL A 337 2.09 -22.75 22.20
N GLY A 338 3.31 -23.20 22.54
CA GLY A 338 3.67 -24.61 22.52
C GLY A 338 5.11 -24.83 23.03
N PRO A 339 5.70 -26.02 22.81
CA PRO A 339 7.00 -26.33 23.38
C PRO A 339 8.13 -25.50 22.75
N CYS A 340 8.91 -24.81 23.59
CA CYS A 340 9.91 -23.81 23.14
C CYS A 340 11.10 -24.38 22.34
N ASN A 341 11.29 -25.70 22.33
CA ASN A 341 12.43 -26.37 21.68
C ASN A 341 12.24 -26.60 20.18
N TYR A 342 11.05 -26.32 19.63
CA TYR A 342 10.76 -26.55 18.22
C TYR A 342 11.11 -25.32 17.38
N THR A 343 12.01 -25.52 16.42
CA THR A 343 12.45 -24.49 15.48
C THR A 343 12.13 -24.92 14.04
N GLN A 344 11.78 -23.95 13.20
CA GLN A 344 11.69 -24.13 11.76
C GLN A 344 12.85 -23.44 11.05
N LYS A 345 13.20 -23.97 9.88
CA LYS A 345 14.20 -23.38 8.99
C LYS A 345 13.54 -22.27 8.18
N VAL A 346 14.21 -21.14 8.04
CA VAL A 346 13.83 -20.02 7.19
C VAL A 346 14.83 -19.94 6.05
N GLN A 347 14.39 -20.13 4.81
CA GLN A 347 15.27 -20.06 3.66
C GLN A 347 15.36 -18.62 3.15
N THR A 348 16.57 -18.07 3.16
CA THR A 348 16.82 -16.77 2.54
C THR A 348 17.06 -16.96 1.03
N PRO A 349 16.68 -15.97 0.18
CA PRO A 349 17.00 -15.96 -1.25
C PRO A 349 18.49 -16.10 -1.58
N THR A 350 19.40 -15.81 -0.64
CA THR A 350 20.86 -15.99 -0.81
C THR A 350 21.33 -17.43 -0.58
N GLY A 351 20.41 -18.33 -0.22
CA GLY A 351 20.70 -19.74 0.07
C GLY A 351 21.16 -19.99 1.51
N LEU A 352 21.21 -18.96 2.36
CA LEU A 352 21.44 -19.14 3.79
C LEU A 352 20.17 -19.68 4.46
N VAL A 353 20.35 -20.63 5.37
CA VAL A 353 19.26 -21.21 6.16
C VAL A 353 19.37 -20.65 7.58
N LEU A 354 18.43 -19.77 7.93
CA LEU A 354 18.26 -19.26 9.28
C LEU A 354 17.25 -20.13 10.04
N GLN A 355 17.10 -19.90 11.34
CA GLN A 355 16.15 -20.63 12.18
C GLN A 355 15.30 -19.65 12.99
N LYS A 356 14.01 -19.96 13.14
CA LYS A 356 13.09 -19.29 14.08
C LYS A 356 12.32 -20.32 14.90
N LYS A 357 11.85 -19.96 16.09
CA LYS A 357 10.98 -20.84 16.88
C LYS A 357 9.62 -20.95 16.21
N ILE A 358 9.00 -22.13 16.25
CA ILE A 358 7.63 -22.30 15.74
C ILE A 358 6.63 -21.70 16.73
N PHE A 359 6.88 -21.91 18.02
CA PHE A 359 5.97 -21.53 19.09
C PHE A 359 6.49 -20.33 19.87
N LEU A 360 5.54 -19.49 20.32
CA LEU A 360 5.79 -18.48 21.34
C LEU A 360 6.09 -19.18 22.67
N CYS A 361 7.23 -18.85 23.27
CA CYS A 361 7.61 -19.39 24.57
C CYS A 361 7.03 -18.51 25.68
N ALA A 362 5.85 -18.88 26.21
CA ALA A 362 5.11 -18.04 27.18
C ALA A 362 5.90 -17.66 28.44
N GLU A 363 6.95 -18.42 28.80
CA GLU A 363 7.83 -18.14 29.93
C GLU A 363 9.05 -17.26 29.58
N ASN A 364 9.42 -17.18 28.31
CA ASN A 364 10.65 -16.53 27.85
C ASN A 364 10.52 -16.06 26.39
N TYR A 365 9.72 -15.00 26.20
CA TYR A 365 9.55 -14.26 24.95
C TYR A 365 10.03 -12.81 25.17
N ASP A 366 10.39 -12.13 24.08
CA ASP A 366 10.95 -10.79 24.07
C ASP A 366 10.01 -9.83 23.32
N GLU A 367 8.82 -9.62 23.87
CA GLU A 367 7.83 -8.69 23.32
C GLU A 367 7.33 -7.76 24.42
N GLY A 368 7.83 -6.53 24.47
CA GLY A 368 7.53 -5.59 25.55
C GLY A 368 6.18 -4.84 25.41
N TYR A 369 5.48 -4.99 24.28
CA TYR A 369 4.22 -4.27 24.02
C TYR A 369 2.95 -5.06 24.42
N PHE A 370 3.07 -6.35 24.75
CA PHE A 370 1.97 -7.14 25.31
C PHE A 370 2.46 -8.11 26.40
N ASP A 371 1.55 -8.55 27.25
CA ASP A 371 1.75 -9.60 28.23
C ASP A 371 0.45 -10.39 28.47
N PHE A 372 0.43 -11.23 29.51
CA PHE A 372 -0.73 -12.05 29.89
C PHE A 372 -1.43 -11.58 31.18
N LYS A 373 -1.19 -10.33 31.63
CA LYS A 373 -1.65 -9.87 32.96
C LYS A 373 -3.17 -9.84 33.15
N CYS A 374 -3.92 -9.72 32.07
CA CYS A 374 -5.39 -9.71 32.06
C CYS A 374 -6.00 -11.10 32.17
N LEU A 375 -5.20 -12.17 32.04
CA LEU A 375 -5.67 -13.54 32.20
C LEU A 375 -5.71 -13.94 33.69
N PRO A 376 -6.62 -14.87 34.08
CA PRO A 376 -6.66 -15.40 35.45
C PRO A 376 -5.30 -15.96 35.88
N GLY A 377 -4.70 -15.36 36.92
CA GLY A 377 -3.38 -15.76 37.42
C GLY A 377 -2.21 -15.36 36.51
N GLY A 378 -2.43 -14.51 35.51
CA GLY A 378 -1.38 -14.01 34.61
C GLY A 378 -0.80 -15.06 33.68
N LYS A 379 -1.53 -16.16 33.44
CA LYS A 379 -1.03 -17.32 32.69
C LYS A 379 -2.05 -17.81 31.67
N LEU A 380 -1.52 -18.30 30.55
CA LEU A 380 -2.30 -19.00 29.54
C LEU A 380 -2.74 -20.38 30.07
N LYS A 381 -3.99 -20.74 29.76
CA LYS A 381 -4.49 -22.09 30.01
C LYS A 381 -4.23 -22.95 28.78
N MET A 382 -3.25 -23.84 28.87
CA MET A 382 -2.94 -24.78 27.79
C MET A 382 -4.03 -25.87 27.66
N PRO A 383 -4.30 -26.36 26.45
CA PRO A 383 -5.15 -27.52 26.22
C PRO A 383 -4.65 -28.78 26.97
N GLU A 384 -5.58 -29.59 27.48
CA GLU A 384 -5.25 -30.83 28.22
C GLU A 384 -4.62 -31.92 27.33
N ASP A 385 -4.89 -31.87 26.03
CA ASP A 385 -4.34 -32.78 25.03
C ASP A 385 -2.90 -32.42 24.61
N GLY A 386 -2.36 -31.30 25.12
CA GLY A 386 -1.03 -30.80 24.78
C GLY A 386 -0.93 -30.21 23.36
N SER A 387 -2.07 -29.97 22.69
CA SER A 387 -2.09 -29.30 21.39
C SER A 387 -1.63 -27.83 21.50
N PRO A 388 -0.99 -27.27 20.46
CA PRO A 388 -0.63 -25.86 20.44
C PRO A 388 -1.85 -24.96 20.57
N LEU A 389 -1.71 -23.86 21.31
CA LEU A 389 -2.75 -22.87 21.48
C LEU A 389 -2.52 -21.70 20.51
N ASP A 390 -3.34 -21.58 19.48
CA ASP A 390 -3.26 -20.54 18.45
C ASP A 390 -4.27 -19.40 18.67
N TRP A 391 -5.41 -19.69 19.30
CA TRP A 391 -6.42 -18.71 19.68
C TRP A 391 -6.38 -18.38 21.17
N TYR A 392 -5.94 -17.18 21.53
CA TYR A 392 -5.87 -16.73 22.92
C TYR A 392 -5.97 -15.21 23.06
N ALA A 393 -6.06 -14.72 24.30
CA ALA A 393 -6.06 -13.30 24.59
C ALA A 393 -4.69 -12.83 25.08
N ILE A 394 -4.25 -11.70 24.54
CA ILE A 394 -3.08 -10.95 25.00
C ILE A 394 -3.50 -9.58 25.51
N CYS A 395 -2.69 -8.99 26.38
CA CYS A 395 -3.00 -7.76 27.09
C CYS A 395 -1.94 -6.71 26.75
N GLY A 396 -2.33 -5.53 26.26
CA GLY A 396 -1.34 -4.49 25.95
C GLY A 396 -0.60 -4.00 27.20
N THR A 397 0.63 -3.51 27.04
CA THR A 397 1.43 -2.91 28.13
C THR A 397 1.42 -1.40 28.03
N ASP A 398 1.45 -0.69 29.17
CA ASP A 398 1.47 0.79 29.15
C ASP A 398 2.75 1.34 28.52
N TYR A 399 2.75 2.62 28.16
CA TYR A 399 3.95 3.30 27.67
C TYR A 399 5.01 3.37 28.76
N GLU A 400 6.23 2.90 28.46
CA GLU A 400 7.39 3.14 29.33
C GLU A 400 7.66 4.64 29.45
N ASN A 401 7.63 5.33 28.32
CA ASN A 401 7.78 6.77 28.22
C ASN A 401 6.78 7.34 27.20
N ARG A 402 5.56 7.69 27.66
CA ARG A 402 4.52 8.24 26.78
C ARG A 402 4.96 9.52 26.07
N ALA A 403 5.74 10.37 26.73
CA ALA A 403 6.20 11.63 26.14
C ALA A 403 7.07 11.39 24.91
N GLU A 404 7.90 10.35 24.93
CA GLU A 404 8.73 9.97 23.79
C GLU A 404 7.90 9.49 22.60
N TYR A 405 6.87 8.67 22.84
CA TYR A 405 5.90 8.29 21.80
C TYR A 405 5.16 9.50 21.22
N ILE A 406 4.75 10.45 22.07
CA ILE A 406 4.11 11.70 21.61
C ILE A 406 5.07 12.47 20.70
N VAL A 407 6.33 12.64 21.12
CA VAL A 407 7.34 13.39 20.34
C VAL A 407 7.60 12.73 18.99
N ILE A 408 7.78 11.42 18.92
CA ILE A 408 8.06 10.73 17.66
C ILE A 408 6.85 10.73 16.72
N VAL A 409 5.64 10.44 17.22
CA VAL A 409 4.42 10.40 16.41
C VAL A 409 4.03 11.79 15.94
N TRP A 410 4.01 12.79 16.83
CA TRP A 410 3.71 14.17 16.43
C TRP A 410 4.80 14.73 15.51
N GLY A 411 6.07 14.46 15.81
CA GLY A 411 7.19 14.86 14.97
C GLY A 411 7.06 14.31 13.56
N ALA A 412 6.78 13.01 13.40
CA ALA A 412 6.55 12.36 12.12
C ALA A 412 5.33 12.95 11.40
N CYS A 413 4.16 13.00 12.06
CA CYS A 413 2.93 13.53 11.46
C CYS A 413 3.06 14.98 11.00
N ILE A 414 3.72 15.86 11.77
CA ILE A 414 3.91 17.27 11.41
C ILE A 414 4.92 17.39 10.27
N LEU A 415 6.06 16.71 10.35
CA LEU A 415 7.11 16.78 9.34
C LEU A 415 6.63 16.21 8.00
N PHE A 416 6.07 14.99 8.01
CA PHE A 416 5.56 14.34 6.82
C PHE A 416 4.30 15.04 6.32
N GLY A 417 3.43 15.53 7.21
CA GLY A 417 2.29 16.36 6.87
C GLY A 417 2.70 17.64 6.14
N TYR A 418 3.79 18.27 6.54
CA TYR A 418 4.36 19.41 5.83
C TYR A 418 4.88 19.01 4.43
N ILE A 419 5.54 17.86 4.29
CA ILE A 419 5.97 17.33 2.99
C ILE A 419 4.75 17.09 2.09
N PHE A 420 3.70 16.42 2.59
CA PHE A 420 2.47 16.20 1.83
C PHE A 420 1.73 17.48 1.50
N TYR A 421 1.76 18.49 2.37
CA TYR A 421 1.25 19.82 2.06
C TYR A 421 2.02 20.46 0.89
N ASN A 422 3.35 20.35 0.87
CA ASN A 422 4.16 20.82 -0.26
C ASN A 422 3.77 20.07 -1.55
N LEU A 423 3.64 18.73 -1.48
CA LEU A 423 3.21 17.90 -2.61
C LEU A 423 1.80 18.25 -3.09
N ALA A 424 0.91 18.61 -2.18
CA ALA A 424 -0.46 18.94 -2.52
C ALA A 424 -0.58 20.33 -3.13
N ALA A 425 0.01 21.33 -2.46
CA ALA A 425 -0.23 22.75 -2.67
C ALA A 425 0.78 23.43 -3.60
N TRP A 426 2.05 23.01 -3.55
CA TRP A 426 3.13 23.67 -4.28
C TRP A 426 3.64 22.87 -5.48
N SER A 427 3.24 21.60 -5.59
CA SER A 427 3.42 20.83 -6.81
C SER A 427 2.30 21.06 -7.82
N GLY A 428 2.39 20.41 -8.98
CA GLY A 428 1.38 20.49 -10.03
C GLY A 428 0.03 19.90 -9.66
N GLU A 429 -0.99 20.20 -10.47
CA GLU A 429 -2.28 19.53 -10.36
C GLU A 429 -2.17 18.03 -10.72
N THR A 430 -3.07 17.23 -10.14
CA THR A 430 -3.24 15.82 -10.48
C THR A 430 -3.36 15.65 -12.00
N PRO A 431 -2.48 14.87 -12.66
CA PRO A 431 -2.48 14.75 -14.11
C PRO A 431 -3.84 14.34 -14.70
N VAL A 432 -4.40 15.21 -15.56
CA VAL A 432 -5.56 14.82 -16.37
C VAL A 432 -5.09 13.85 -17.45
N ILE A 433 -5.65 12.65 -17.45
CA ILE A 433 -5.28 11.60 -18.41
C ILE A 433 -6.08 11.83 -19.69
N PRO A 434 -5.42 12.09 -20.84
CA PRO A 434 -6.14 12.31 -22.08
C PRO A 434 -6.89 11.04 -22.48
N ALA A 435 -8.17 11.17 -22.79
CA ALA A 435 -9.05 10.06 -23.15
C ALA A 435 -9.56 10.20 -24.60
N LYS A 436 -9.64 9.08 -25.34
CA LYS A 436 -10.23 9.06 -26.69
C LYS A 436 -11.74 9.25 -26.60
N VAL A 437 -12.24 10.33 -27.22
CA VAL A 437 -13.68 10.60 -27.35
C VAL A 437 -14.20 9.98 -28.64
N TYR A 438 -15.02 8.93 -28.52
CA TYR A 438 -15.75 8.37 -29.64
C TYR A 438 -17.03 9.19 -29.86
N ARG A 439 -17.02 10.11 -30.83
CA ARG A 439 -18.27 10.72 -31.30
C ARG A 439 -19.14 9.61 -31.89
N GLN A 440 -20.34 9.42 -31.34
CA GLN A 440 -21.36 8.63 -32.05
C GLN A 440 -21.54 9.25 -33.44
N PRO A 441 -21.54 8.44 -34.52
CA PRO A 441 -21.93 8.95 -35.81
C PRO A 441 -23.32 9.53 -35.64
N ARG A 442 -23.47 10.85 -35.88
CA ARG A 442 -24.79 11.44 -36.09
C ARG A 442 -25.43 10.57 -37.17
N LYS A 443 -26.46 9.81 -36.82
CA LYS A 443 -27.40 9.31 -37.82
C LYS A 443 -27.90 10.56 -38.53
N THR A 444 -27.34 10.87 -39.69
CA THR A 444 -28.03 11.69 -40.68
C THR A 444 -29.30 10.93 -40.98
N MET A 445 -30.37 11.23 -40.24
CA MET A 445 -31.71 10.95 -40.70
C MET A 445 -31.82 11.70 -42.02
N SER A 446 -31.74 10.98 -43.13
CA SER A 446 -32.26 11.45 -44.40
C SER A 446 -33.78 11.50 -44.24
N ILE A 447 -34.29 12.54 -43.59
CA ILE A 447 -35.67 12.95 -43.77
C ILE A 447 -35.69 13.61 -45.14
N GLY A 448 -36.09 12.83 -46.14
CA GLY A 448 -36.72 13.42 -47.31
C GLY A 448 -37.99 14.11 -46.83
N GLY A 449 -38.08 15.43 -47.01
CA GLY A 449 -39.26 16.18 -46.63
C GLY A 449 -38.98 17.67 -46.51
N LYS A 450 -39.67 18.45 -47.33
CA LYS A 450 -39.60 19.91 -47.48
C LYS A 450 -39.93 20.67 -46.18
N SER A 451 -39.35 21.87 -46.09
CA SER A 451 -39.86 23.11 -45.46
C SER A 451 -40.54 23.04 -44.09
N GLU A 452 -39.95 23.66 -43.06
CA GLU A 452 -40.40 24.97 -42.55
C GLU A 452 -39.63 25.36 -41.28
N GLU A 453 -39.45 26.67 -41.16
CA GLU A 453 -38.81 27.45 -40.13
C GLU A 453 -39.62 27.45 -38.83
N LYS A 454 -39.00 27.16 -37.67
CA LYS A 454 -39.35 27.81 -36.39
C LYS A 454 -38.33 27.57 -35.28
N SER A 455 -37.99 28.69 -34.65
CA SER A 455 -37.11 28.87 -33.49
C SER A 455 -37.62 28.15 -32.24
N GLY A 456 -36.72 27.54 -31.46
CA GLY A 456 -37.04 26.97 -30.15
C GLY A 456 -35.79 26.80 -29.27
N LYS A 457 -35.77 27.52 -28.15
CA LYS A 457 -34.75 27.61 -27.09
C LYS A 457 -34.18 26.24 -26.66
N LYS A 458 -32.85 26.17 -26.48
CA LYS A 458 -32.16 25.10 -25.76
C LYS A 458 -31.84 25.55 -24.33
N THR A 459 -32.41 24.85 -23.35
CA THR A 459 -31.95 24.78 -21.96
C THR A 459 -30.76 23.81 -21.86
N PRO A 460 -29.70 24.10 -21.08
CA PRO A 460 -28.64 23.15 -20.80
C PRO A 460 -28.96 22.34 -19.53
N ASN A 461 -28.95 21.01 -19.64
CA ASN A 461 -28.81 20.12 -18.49
C ASN A 461 -27.30 19.93 -18.19
N PRO A 462 -26.83 20.04 -16.93
CA PRO A 462 -25.44 19.84 -16.58
C PRO A 462 -25.23 18.40 -16.07
N LEU A 463 -24.65 17.55 -16.91
CA LEU A 463 -23.76 16.50 -16.43
C LEU A 463 -22.50 16.65 -17.29
N PHE A 464 -21.36 16.80 -16.64
CA PHE A 464 -20.03 17.13 -17.19
C PHE A 464 -19.75 18.63 -17.39
N PRO A 465 -18.68 19.19 -16.76
CA PRO A 465 -18.25 20.55 -17.02
C PRO A 465 -17.73 20.68 -18.46
N ALA A 466 -18.21 21.70 -19.15
CA ALA A 466 -17.69 22.10 -20.45
C ALA A 466 -16.23 22.53 -20.31
N GLN A 467 -15.36 22.05 -21.22
CA GLN A 467 -13.98 22.51 -21.31
C GLN A 467 -13.90 24.00 -21.67
N PRO A 468 -12.86 24.72 -21.22
CA PRO A 468 -12.65 26.10 -21.63
C PRO A 468 -12.39 26.20 -23.12
N GLU A 469 -13.02 27.20 -23.72
CA GLU A 469 -12.99 27.55 -25.12
C GLU A 469 -11.55 27.83 -25.59
N LYS A 470 -11.11 27.15 -26.65
CA LYS A 470 -9.81 27.40 -27.28
C LYS A 470 -9.78 28.82 -27.86
N VAL A 471 -9.00 29.70 -27.25
CA VAL A 471 -8.58 30.97 -27.86
C VAL A 471 -7.85 30.64 -29.15
N SER A 472 -8.32 31.20 -30.27
CA SER A 472 -7.73 31.02 -31.59
C SER A 472 -6.34 31.65 -31.66
N GLU A 473 -5.35 30.86 -32.07
CA GLU A 473 -4.03 31.35 -32.47
C GLU A 473 -4.18 32.27 -33.69
N SER A 474 -4.03 33.57 -33.48
CA SER A 474 -3.84 34.53 -34.56
C SER A 474 -2.42 34.40 -35.13
N THR A 475 -2.35 34.07 -36.41
CA THR A 475 -1.14 33.97 -37.23
C THR A 475 -0.30 35.26 -37.19
N PRO A 476 1.04 35.21 -37.02
CA PRO A 476 1.85 36.42 -36.98
C PRO A 476 2.04 37.03 -38.37
N ARG A 477 1.68 38.31 -38.47
CA ARG A 477 1.78 39.18 -39.63
C ARG A 477 3.26 39.52 -39.91
N LYS A 478 3.77 39.14 -41.08
CA LYS A 478 5.07 39.55 -41.63
C LYS A 478 5.19 41.09 -41.67
N ARG A 479 6.26 41.66 -41.11
CA ARG A 479 6.75 43.00 -41.44
C ARG A 479 8.12 42.89 -42.14
N PRO A 480 8.38 43.69 -43.19
CA PRO A 480 9.68 43.73 -43.87
C PRO A 480 10.61 44.76 -43.22
N GLY A 481 11.90 44.47 -43.16
CA GLY A 481 12.90 45.38 -42.57
C GLY A 481 14.34 45.02 -42.91
N LYS A 482 14.86 45.73 -43.90
CA LYS A 482 16.23 45.89 -44.44
C LYS A 482 17.44 45.57 -43.51
N SER A 483 18.44 44.92 -44.13
CA SER A 483 19.88 44.81 -43.77
C SER A 483 20.65 46.13 -44.10
N PRO A 484 22.00 46.25 -43.98
CA PRO A 484 23.04 45.45 -43.29
C PRO A 484 24.11 46.32 -42.53
N ALA A 485 25.10 45.71 -41.85
CA ALA A 485 26.56 45.88 -42.14
C ALA A 485 27.53 45.59 -40.96
N ARG A 486 28.71 45.06 -41.36
CA ARG A 486 30.05 45.01 -40.70
C ARG A 486 30.25 43.95 -39.59
N LYS A 487 31.36 43.20 -39.51
CA LYS A 487 32.66 43.22 -40.20
C LYS A 487 33.35 41.86 -39.95
N ALA A 488 34.03 41.33 -40.95
CA ALA A 488 34.96 40.19 -40.85
C ALA A 488 36.41 40.69 -40.93
N ALA A 489 37.30 40.09 -40.12
CA ALA A 489 38.76 40.09 -40.26
C ALA A 489 39.25 38.89 -39.41
N ALA A 490 39.70 37.78 -40.01
CA ALA A 490 41.04 37.51 -40.53
C ALA A 490 42.06 37.09 -39.44
N THR A 491 42.44 35.81 -39.52
CA THR A 491 43.48 35.04 -38.81
C THR A 491 44.91 35.54 -39.11
N PRO A 492 45.93 35.17 -38.30
CA PRO A 492 46.85 34.08 -38.69
C PRO A 492 47.33 33.20 -37.49
N SER A 493 47.24 31.88 -37.53
CA SER A 493 48.25 30.88 -37.94
C SER A 493 49.58 30.84 -37.15
N SER A 494 49.79 29.75 -36.40
CA SER A 494 51.10 29.08 -36.21
C SER A 494 50.86 27.67 -35.61
N THR A 495 50.88 26.60 -36.41
CA THR A 495 52.00 25.64 -36.56
C THR A 495 52.63 25.15 -35.24
N SER A 496 52.37 23.90 -34.86
CA SER A 496 53.40 22.85 -34.82
C SER A 496 52.84 21.53 -34.23
N SER A 497 52.95 20.46 -35.02
CA SER A 497 52.95 19.06 -34.57
C SER A 497 54.37 18.53 -34.66
N PRO A 498 54.76 17.59 -33.79
CA PRO A 498 55.21 16.27 -34.28
C PRO A 498 54.63 15.13 -33.42
N LYS A 499 54.01 14.11 -34.04
CA LYS A 499 54.59 12.78 -34.38
C LYS A 499 55.08 11.92 -33.20
N GLN A 500 54.39 10.77 -33.06
CA GLN A 500 54.91 9.41 -32.76
C GLN A 500 55.47 9.17 -31.33
N LEU A 501 55.40 8.00 -30.69
CA LEU A 501 55.35 6.61 -31.14
C LEU A 501 54.97 5.67 -29.96
N ARG A 502 54.44 4.49 -30.30
CA ARG A 502 54.17 3.28 -29.50
C ARG A 502 55.22 2.92 -28.42
N SER A 503 54.75 2.39 -27.29
CA SER A 503 55.01 1.04 -26.70
C SER A 503 54.36 1.02 -25.30
N ARG A 504 53.98 -0.07 -24.63
CA ARG A 504 54.27 -1.50 -24.74
C ARG A 504 53.22 -2.26 -23.90
N SER A 505 52.72 -3.37 -24.42
CA SER A 505 52.05 -4.41 -23.64
C SER A 505 53.09 -5.30 -22.94
N LYS A 506 52.79 -5.68 -21.70
CA LYS A 506 53.22 -6.87 -20.92
C LYS A 506 52.60 -6.68 -19.52
N LYS A 507 52.12 -7.65 -18.75
CA LYS A 507 51.75 -9.07 -18.85
C LYS A 507 51.50 -9.45 -17.37
N THR A 508 50.44 -10.20 -17.06
CA THR A 508 50.29 -11.11 -15.88
C THR A 508 50.43 -10.46 -14.47
N ASP A 509 49.63 -10.79 -13.46
CA ASP A 509 49.04 -12.07 -13.04
C ASP A 509 47.52 -12.00 -12.77
#